data_AF-A0AAV6WTY9-F1
#
_entry.id   AF-A0AAV6WTY9-F1
#
_cell.length_a   1.000
_cell.length_b   1.000
_cell.length_c   1.000
_cell.angle_alpha   90.00
_cell.angle_beta   90.00
_cell.angle_gamma   90.00
#
_symmetry.space_group_name_H-M   'P 1'
#
loop_
_entity.id
_entity.type
_entity.pdbx_description
1 polymer ?
#
loop_
_entity_poly.entity_id
_entity_poly.type
_entity_poly.pdbx_seq_one_letter_code
_entity_poly.pdbx_strand_id
1 'polypeptide(L)'
;MDKYEVVKDLGAGNFGVARLLRHKQTKELVAVKYIERGRKIDENVAREIINHRSLRHPNIIRFKEVVLTPTHLGIVMEYAAGGELFDRICTAGRFSEDEARYFFQQLISGVCYCHSMQICHRDLKLENTLLDGSPAPRLKICDFGYSKSSVLHSRPKSTVGTPAYIAPEVLSRREYDGKVRNSLLI
;
A
#
# COMPACT_ATOMS: atom_id res chain seq x y z
N MET A 1 -5.16 -21.81 9.11
CA MET A 1 -3.79 -21.50 8.61
C MET A 1 -3.18 -22.69 7.89
N ASP A 2 -3.89 -23.82 7.77
CA ASP A 2 -3.30 -25.09 7.36
C ASP A 2 -2.85 -25.14 5.90
N LYS A 3 -3.39 -24.23 5.06
CA LYS A 3 -3.01 -24.05 3.65
C LYS A 3 -1.64 -23.41 3.46
N TYR A 4 -1.11 -22.72 4.47
CA TYR A 4 0.10 -21.91 4.34
C TYR A 4 1.17 -22.35 5.34
N GLU A 5 2.43 -22.20 4.94
CA GLU A 5 3.60 -22.36 5.81
C GLU A 5 4.37 -21.03 5.89
N VAL A 6 4.87 -20.67 7.07
CA VAL A 6 5.63 -19.43 7.27
C VAL A 6 7.03 -19.62 6.70
N VAL A 7 7.47 -18.67 5.88
CA VAL A 7 8.81 -18.64 5.28
C VAL A 7 9.72 -17.71 6.08
N LYS A 8 9.31 -16.46 6.27
CA LYS A 8 10.04 -15.46 7.08
C LYS A 8 9.13 -14.30 7.48
N ASP A 9 9.54 -13.53 8.48
CA ASP A 9 8.93 -12.24 8.77
C ASP A 9 9.40 -11.20 7.73
N LEU A 10 8.49 -10.34 7.27
CA LEU A 10 8.78 -9.24 6.34
C LEU A 10 8.93 -7.89 7.06
N GLY A 11 8.39 -7.77 8.27
CA GLY A 11 8.50 -6.57 9.11
C GLY A 11 7.33 -6.44 10.07
N ALA A 12 7.45 -5.53 11.05
CA ALA A 12 6.39 -5.17 11.98
C ALA A 12 5.98 -3.71 11.76
N GLY A 13 4.71 -3.47 11.45
CA GLY A 13 4.13 -2.13 11.43
C GLY A 13 3.24 -1.88 12.65
N ASN A 14 2.76 -0.65 12.82
CA ASN A 14 1.97 -0.18 13.97
C ASN A 14 0.69 -1.02 14.28
N PHE A 15 0.20 -1.82 13.33
CA PHE A 15 -1.05 -2.58 13.45
C PHE A 15 -0.88 -4.08 13.19
N GLY A 16 0.35 -4.56 12.98
CA GLY A 16 0.54 -5.97 12.65
C GLY A 16 1.91 -6.34 12.12
N VAL A 17 2.23 -7.62 12.30
CA VAL A 17 3.39 -8.27 11.69
C VAL A 17 3.02 -8.70 10.27
N ALA A 18 3.82 -8.30 9.30
CA ALA A 18 3.75 -8.82 7.94
C ALA A 18 4.68 -10.03 7.83
N ARG A 19 4.17 -11.14 7.28
CA ARG A 19 4.93 -12.38 7.09
C ARG A 19 4.86 -12.85 5.65
N LEU A 20 5.97 -13.39 5.17
CA LEU A 20 6.02 -14.15 3.92
C LEU A 20 5.60 -15.58 4.22
N LEU A 21 4.54 -16.03 3.56
CA LEU A 21 4.05 -17.39 3.64
C LEU A 21 4.13 -18.05 2.26
N ARG A 22 4.17 -19.37 2.24
CA ARG A 22 4.08 -20.20 1.05
C ARG A 22 2.80 -21.03 1.11
N HIS A 23 2.01 -21.00 0.04
CA HIS A 23 0.86 -21.88 -0.08
C HIS A 23 1.35 -23.32 -0.30
N LYS A 24 0.94 -24.27 0.54
CA LYS A 24 1.55 -25.62 0.60
C LYS A 24 1.37 -26.43 -0.69
N GLN A 25 0.25 -26.24 -1.39
CA GLN A 25 -0.07 -26.97 -2.63
C GLN A 25 0.55 -26.29 -3.86
N THR A 26 0.11 -25.06 -4.16
CA THR A 26 0.59 -24.26 -5.31
C THR A 26 2.05 -23.79 -5.22
N LYS A 27 2.67 -23.87 -4.03
CA LYS A 27 4.01 -23.34 -3.71
C LYS A 27 4.18 -21.83 -3.91
N GLU A 28 3.07 -21.13 -4.17
CA GLU A 28 3.03 -19.70 -4.39
C GLU A 28 3.39 -18.94 -3.10
N LEU A 29 4.22 -17.90 -3.25
CA LEU A 29 4.56 -16.99 -2.17
C LEU A 29 3.51 -15.89 -2.02
N VAL A 30 3.15 -15.59 -0.78
CA VAL A 30 2.17 -14.55 -0.41
C VAL A 30 2.64 -13.74 0.78
N ALA A 31 2.29 -12.46 0.80
CA ALA A 31 2.43 -11.62 1.97
C ALA A 31 1.15 -11.70 2.81
N VAL A 32 1.28 -11.91 4.12
CA VAL A 32 0.14 -11.92 5.04
C VAL A 32 0.34 -10.86 6.11
N LYS A 33 -0.61 -9.92 6.20
CA LYS A 33 -0.67 -8.92 7.28
C LYS A 33 -1.64 -9.41 8.35
N TYR A 34 -1.15 -9.59 9.58
CA TYR A 34 -1.98 -10.01 10.71
C TYR A 34 -2.46 -8.82 11.51
N ILE A 35 -3.77 -8.76 11.77
CA ILE A 35 -4.41 -7.78 12.65
C ILE A 35 -5.00 -8.53 13.84
N GLU A 36 -4.64 -8.13 15.05
CA GLU A 36 -5.22 -8.73 16.27
C GLU A 36 -6.74 -8.53 16.31
N ARG A 37 -7.46 -9.59 16.68
CA ARG A 37 -8.91 -9.55 16.84
C ARG A 37 -9.29 -8.77 18.10
N GLY A 38 -10.45 -8.12 18.06
CA GLY A 38 -10.99 -7.32 19.15
C GLY A 38 -11.33 -5.92 18.68
N ARG A 39 -11.21 -4.92 19.57
CA ARG A 39 -11.57 -3.52 19.29
C ARG A 39 -10.77 -2.86 18.16
N LYS A 40 -9.68 -3.49 17.70
CA LYS A 40 -8.84 -3.02 16.59
C LYS A 40 -9.46 -3.30 15.21
N ILE A 41 -10.41 -4.23 15.11
CA ILE A 41 -11.14 -4.49 13.86
C ILE A 41 -12.45 -3.71 13.94
N ASP A 42 -12.41 -2.47 13.47
CA ASP A 42 -13.59 -1.60 13.36
C ASP A 42 -14.17 -1.63 11.94
N GLU A 43 -15.25 -0.87 11.73
CA GLU A 43 -15.89 -0.74 10.42
C GLU A 43 -14.95 -0.16 9.34
N ASN A 44 -13.93 0.60 9.74
CA ASN A 44 -12.96 1.16 8.80
C ASN A 44 -12.06 0.07 8.24
N VAL A 45 -11.54 -0.83 9.10
CA VAL A 45 -10.76 -2.00 8.66
C VAL A 45 -11.59 -2.89 7.72
N ALA A 46 -12.86 -3.13 8.04
CA ALA A 46 -13.75 -3.90 7.17
C ALA A 46 -13.96 -3.24 5.80
N ARG A 47 -14.20 -1.91 5.78
CA ARG A 47 -14.37 -1.13 4.55
C ARG A 47 -13.11 -1.17 3.68
N GLU A 48 -11.93 -1.06 4.29
CA GLU A 48 -10.67 -1.11 3.56
C GLU A 48 -10.37 -2.49 2.98
N ILE A 49 -10.70 -3.57 3.69
CA ILE A 49 -10.62 -4.94 3.15
C ILE A 49 -11.51 -5.07 1.91
N ILE A 50 -12.75 -4.56 1.97
CA ILE A 50 -13.70 -4.61 0.85
C ILE A 50 -13.19 -3.78 -0.33
N ASN A 51 -12.69 -2.56 -0.08
CA ASN A 51 -12.12 -1.69 -1.11
C ASN A 51 -10.89 -2.34 -1.76
N HIS A 52 -9.94 -2.84 -0.98
CA HIS A 52 -8.75 -3.49 -1.54
C HIS A 52 -9.10 -4.75 -2.34
N ARG A 53 -10.09 -5.54 -1.89
CA ARG A 53 -10.57 -6.72 -2.62
C ARG A 53 -11.11 -6.38 -4.02
N SER A 54 -11.72 -5.21 -4.20
CA SER A 54 -12.28 -4.78 -5.49
C SER A 54 -11.22 -4.27 -6.47
N LEU A 55 -10.07 -3.80 -5.98
CA LEU A 55 -8.98 -3.29 -6.81
C LEU A 55 -8.34 -4.41 -7.66
N ARG A 56 -8.37 -4.23 -8.98
CA ARG A 56 -7.77 -5.13 -9.97
C ARG A 56 -6.93 -4.33 -10.97
N HIS A 57 -5.66 -4.09 -10.66
CA HIS A 57 -4.76 -3.38 -11.56
C HIS A 57 -3.34 -3.94 -11.46
N PRO A 58 -2.57 -4.04 -12.56
CA PRO A 58 -1.21 -4.58 -12.53
C PRO A 58 -0.26 -3.84 -11.59
N ASN A 59 -0.45 -2.53 -11.41
CA ASN A 59 0.37 -1.69 -10.54
C ASN A 59 -0.17 -1.52 -9.12
N ILE A 60 -1.09 -2.38 -8.68
CA ILE A 60 -1.60 -2.41 -7.30
C ILE A 60 -1.36 -3.82 -6.76
N ILE A 61 -0.89 -3.93 -5.51
CA ILE A 61 -0.78 -5.22 -4.84
C ILE A 61 -2.12 -5.93 -4.85
N ARG A 62 -2.14 -7.17 -5.32
CA ARG A 62 -3.38 -7.93 -5.43
C ARG A 62 -3.81 -8.46 -4.07
N PHE A 63 -5.01 -8.06 -3.62
CA PHE A 63 -5.72 -8.79 -2.57
C PHE A 63 -6.08 -10.21 -3.05
N LYS A 64 -5.84 -11.23 -2.20
CA LYS A 64 -6.18 -12.62 -2.50
C LYS A 64 -7.34 -13.12 -1.66
N GLU A 65 -7.17 -13.17 -0.34
CA GLU A 65 -8.20 -13.66 0.57
C GLU A 65 -8.00 -13.12 2.00
N VAL A 66 -9.01 -13.34 2.85
CA VAL A 66 -8.89 -13.14 4.31
C VAL A 66 -8.96 -14.49 4.99
N VAL A 67 -8.06 -14.71 5.94
CA VAL A 67 -8.03 -15.90 6.79
C VAL A 67 -8.27 -15.48 8.22
N LEU A 68 -9.28 -16.06 8.87
CA LEU A 68 -9.53 -15.84 10.29
C LEU A 68 -8.81 -16.91 11.13
N THR A 69 -8.20 -16.48 12.22
CA THR A 69 -7.68 -17.34 13.28
C THR A 69 -8.38 -17.01 14.60
N PRO A 70 -8.20 -17.81 15.67
CA PRO A 70 -8.78 -17.48 16.98
C PRO A 70 -8.36 -16.09 17.49
N THR A 71 -7.14 -15.66 17.19
CA THR A 71 -6.56 -14.42 17.74
C THR A 71 -6.36 -13.30 16.72
N HIS A 72 -6.33 -13.59 15.42
CA HIS A 72 -5.99 -12.63 14.37
C HIS A 72 -6.90 -12.74 13.13
N LEU A 73 -7.03 -11.64 12.41
CA LEU A 73 -7.45 -11.59 11.02
C LEU A 73 -6.20 -11.46 10.15
N GLY A 74 -5.96 -12.42 9.25
CA GLY A 74 -4.85 -12.42 8.31
C GLY A 74 -5.33 -12.00 6.92
N ILE A 75 -4.79 -10.89 6.41
CA ILE A 75 -5.06 -10.41 5.04
C ILE A 75 -3.97 -10.98 4.12
N VAL A 76 -4.36 -11.86 3.20
CA VAL A 76 -3.45 -12.54 2.27
C VAL A 76 -3.39 -11.78 0.96
N MET A 77 -2.17 -11.47 0.51
CA MET A 77 -1.91 -10.54 -0.59
C MET A 77 -0.77 -11.05 -1.48
N GLU A 78 -0.68 -10.51 -2.69
CA GLU A 78 0.48 -10.69 -3.56
C GLU A 78 1.78 -10.31 -2.85
N TYR A 79 2.81 -11.13 -3.04
CA TYR A 79 4.15 -10.84 -2.58
C TYR A 79 4.96 -10.19 -3.70
N ALA A 80 5.45 -8.97 -3.46
CA ALA A 80 6.36 -8.26 -4.34
C ALA A 80 7.81 -8.52 -3.90
N ALA A 81 8.53 -9.34 -4.67
CA ALA A 81 9.84 -9.87 -4.25
C ALA A 81 11.01 -8.88 -4.47
N GLY A 82 10.80 -7.84 -5.26
CA GLY A 82 11.81 -6.84 -5.62
C GLY A 82 12.05 -5.76 -4.57
N GLY A 83 11.37 -5.84 -3.42
CA GLY A 83 11.57 -4.89 -2.31
C GLY A 83 10.98 -3.51 -2.59
N GLU A 84 11.42 -2.52 -1.83
CA GLU A 84 10.97 -1.13 -1.94
C GLU A 84 11.62 -0.41 -3.12
N LEU A 85 10.84 0.39 -3.84
CA LEU A 85 11.36 1.22 -4.94
C LEU A 85 12.41 2.22 -4.42
N PHE A 86 12.20 2.76 -3.22
CA PHE A 86 13.10 3.73 -2.61
C PHE A 86 14.50 3.14 -2.35
N ASP A 87 14.58 1.92 -1.81
CA ASP A 87 15.85 1.21 -1.61
C ASP A 87 16.62 1.02 -2.92
N ARG A 88 15.90 0.75 -4.01
CA ARG A 88 16.49 0.64 -5.35
C ARG A 88 17.07 1.98 -5.82
N ILE A 89 16.38 3.09 -5.57
CA ILE A 89 16.89 4.44 -5.88
C ILE A 89 18.15 4.73 -5.07
N CYS A 90 18.13 4.47 -3.76
CA CYS A 90 19.28 4.67 -2.88
C CYS A 90 20.48 3.84 -3.30
N THR A 91 20.27 2.57 -3.68
CA THR A 91 21.35 1.66 -4.12
C THR A 91 21.93 2.07 -5.46
N ALA A 92 21.08 2.53 -6.40
CA ALA A 92 21.53 3.04 -7.70
C ALA A 92 22.13 4.47 -7.62
N GLY A 93 21.90 5.19 -6.51
CA GLY A 93 22.25 6.59 -6.31
C GLY A 93 21.28 7.55 -6.99
N ARG A 94 21.08 7.40 -8.31
CA ARG A 94 20.07 8.13 -9.08
C ARG A 94 19.57 7.29 -10.25
N PHE A 95 18.30 7.45 -10.59
CA PHE A 95 17.77 6.91 -11.83
C PHE A 95 18.11 7.80 -13.01
N SER A 96 18.32 7.18 -14.18
CA SER A 96 18.25 7.90 -15.45
C SER A 96 16.83 8.45 -15.67
N GLU A 97 16.69 9.44 -16.55
CA GLU A 97 15.37 9.98 -16.89
C GLU A 97 14.45 8.90 -17.47
N ASP A 98 15.00 7.96 -18.25
CA ASP A 98 14.24 6.86 -18.84
C ASP A 98 13.71 5.90 -17.78
N GLU A 99 14.52 5.53 -16.79
CA GLU A 99 14.09 4.70 -15.66
C GLU A 99 13.05 5.41 -14.80
N ALA A 100 13.28 6.69 -14.49
CA ALA A 100 12.33 7.50 -13.74
C ALA A 100 10.98 7.56 -14.47
N ARG A 101 11.00 7.82 -15.79
CA ARG A 101 9.80 7.85 -16.64
C ARG A 101 9.09 6.49 -16.65
N TYR A 102 9.84 5.39 -16.74
CA TYR A 102 9.28 4.03 -16.75
C TYR A 102 8.50 3.69 -15.47
N PHE A 103 9.04 4.02 -14.30
CA PHE A 103 8.32 3.79 -13.03
C PHE A 103 7.21 4.80 -12.81
N PHE A 104 7.42 6.06 -13.19
CA PHE A 104 6.44 7.12 -13.02
C PHE A 104 5.16 6.87 -13.82
N GLN A 105 5.27 6.41 -15.08
CA GLN A 105 4.10 6.05 -15.89
C GLN A 105 3.26 4.93 -15.24
N GLN A 106 3.92 3.93 -14.66
CA GLN A 106 3.26 2.84 -13.94
C GLN A 106 2.55 3.33 -12.68
N LEU A 107 3.21 4.24 -11.95
CA LEU A 107 2.63 4.87 -10.77
C LEU A 107 1.34 5.60 -11.13
N ILE A 108 1.41 6.48 -12.13
CA ILE A 108 0.25 7.25 -12.60
C ILE A 108 -0.87 6.31 -13.08
N SER A 109 -0.54 5.24 -13.81
CA SER A 109 -1.54 4.24 -14.22
C SER A 109 -2.29 3.64 -13.02
N GLY A 110 -1.57 3.25 -11.96
CA GLY A 110 -2.17 2.71 -10.74
C GLY A 110 -3.04 3.73 -10.01
N VAL A 111 -2.58 4.97 -9.89
CA VAL A 111 -3.32 6.06 -9.24
C VAL A 111 -4.58 6.43 -9.99
N CYS A 112 -4.50 6.58 -11.32
CA CYS A 112 -5.65 6.84 -12.18
C CYS A 112 -6.72 5.74 -12.02
N TYR A 113 -6.30 4.48 -11.94
CA TYR A 113 -7.22 3.38 -11.68
C TYR A 113 -7.91 3.51 -10.32
N CYS A 114 -7.17 3.77 -9.23
CA CYS A 114 -7.76 4.00 -7.91
C CYS A 114 -8.80 5.11 -7.91
N HIS A 115 -8.50 6.24 -8.57
CA HIS A 115 -9.41 7.37 -8.71
C HIS A 115 -10.68 6.99 -9.48
N SER A 116 -10.56 6.20 -10.57
CA SER A 116 -11.71 5.71 -11.34
C SER A 116 -12.65 4.82 -10.53
N MET A 117 -12.12 4.11 -9.54
CA MET A 117 -12.88 3.26 -8.61
C MET A 117 -13.53 4.06 -7.47
N GLN A 118 -13.50 5.40 -7.51
CA GLN A 118 -13.97 6.31 -6.46
C GLN A 118 -13.34 6.04 -5.09
N ILE A 119 -12.19 5.37 -5.07
CA ILE A 119 -11.37 5.21 -3.89
C ILE A 119 -10.54 6.49 -3.82
N CYS A 120 -11.20 7.57 -3.36
CA CYS A 120 -10.57 8.87 -3.21
C CYS A 120 -9.43 8.76 -2.21
N HIS A 121 -8.24 9.13 -2.67
CA HIS A 121 -7.01 9.06 -1.93
C HIS A 121 -6.97 10.08 -0.80
N ARG A 122 -7.48 9.68 0.37
CA ARG A 122 -7.30 10.49 1.59
C ARG A 122 -5.91 10.32 2.21
N ASP A 123 -5.13 9.34 1.73
CA ASP A 123 -3.75 9.10 2.17
C ASP A 123 -2.95 8.27 1.13
N LEU A 124 -2.83 8.68 -0.15
CA LEU A 124 -1.84 8.00 -1.03
C LEU A 124 -0.48 8.37 -0.49
N LYS A 125 0.09 7.48 0.30
CA LYS A 125 1.49 7.58 0.64
C LYS A 125 2.24 6.85 -0.46
N LEU A 126 2.69 7.64 -1.42
CA LEU A 126 3.67 7.23 -2.45
C LEU A 126 4.97 6.70 -1.83
N GLU A 127 5.14 6.89 -0.52
CA GLU A 127 6.11 6.23 0.34
C GLU A 127 6.09 4.69 0.23
N ASN A 128 4.93 4.06 -0.05
CA ASN A 128 4.80 2.60 -0.08
C ASN A 128 4.65 2.05 -1.51
N THR A 129 5.73 2.07 -2.29
CA THR A 129 5.80 1.41 -3.60
C THR A 129 6.82 0.28 -3.59
N LEU A 130 6.37 -0.89 -4.02
CA LEU A 130 7.18 -2.11 -4.10
C LEU A 130 7.48 -2.47 -5.56
N LEU A 131 8.42 -3.38 -5.76
CA LEU A 131 8.72 -3.99 -7.05
C LEU A 131 8.41 -5.48 -7.03
N ASP A 132 7.83 -6.00 -8.12
CA ASP A 132 7.46 -7.42 -8.19
C ASP A 132 8.67 -8.39 -8.25
N GLY A 133 9.87 -7.88 -8.53
CA GLY A 133 11.12 -8.65 -8.61
C GLY A 133 11.34 -9.35 -9.96
N SER A 134 10.52 -9.05 -10.96
CA SER A 134 10.72 -9.55 -12.32
C SER A 134 11.91 -8.87 -13.02
N PRO A 135 12.47 -9.46 -14.10
CA PRO A 135 13.58 -8.85 -14.86
C PRO A 135 13.25 -7.46 -15.42
N ALA A 136 11.99 -7.26 -15.82
CA ALA A 136 11.41 -5.97 -16.18
C ALA A 136 10.46 -5.54 -15.06
N PRO A 137 11.00 -5.01 -13.94
CA PRO A 137 10.28 -4.87 -12.69
C PRO A 137 9.03 -4.02 -12.86
N ARG A 138 7.92 -4.49 -12.29
CA ARG A 138 6.68 -3.70 -12.24
C ARG A 138 6.54 -3.03 -10.88
N LEU A 139 6.14 -1.76 -10.91
CA LEU A 139 5.78 -1.02 -9.71
C LEU A 139 4.47 -1.56 -9.15
N LYS A 140 4.43 -1.76 -7.84
CA LYS A 140 3.28 -2.24 -7.08
C LYS A 140 2.97 -1.23 -5.98
N ILE A 141 1.88 -0.50 -6.14
CA ILE A 141 1.33 0.37 -5.10
C ILE A 141 0.79 -0.51 -3.98
N CYS A 142 1.23 -0.21 -2.77
CA CYS A 142 0.94 -0.99 -1.58
C CYS A 142 0.33 -0.06 -0.52
N ASP A 143 -0.99 0.13 -0.57
CA ASP A 143 -1.71 0.96 0.41
C ASP A 143 -2.25 0.08 1.54
N PHE A 144 -1.81 0.31 2.78
CA PHE A 144 -2.31 -0.43 3.93
C PHE A 144 -2.82 0.49 5.04
N GLY A 145 -3.72 1.40 4.65
CA GLY A 145 -4.57 2.25 5.49
C GLY A 145 -5.27 1.62 6.70
N TYR A 146 -5.09 0.31 6.96
CA TYR A 146 -5.58 -0.47 8.12
C TYR A 146 -5.15 0.07 9.50
N SER A 147 -4.54 1.25 9.54
CA SER A 147 -3.88 1.91 10.65
C SER A 147 -4.58 3.16 11.19
N LYS A 148 -5.69 3.60 10.61
CA LYS A 148 -6.41 4.76 11.17
C LYS A 148 -7.63 4.32 11.94
N SER A 149 -7.40 3.94 13.20
CA SER A 149 -8.44 4.04 14.22
C SER A 149 -8.96 5.49 14.19
N SER A 150 -10.26 5.65 14.09
CA SER A 150 -11.01 6.90 14.06
C SER A 150 -10.86 7.79 15.31
N VAL A 151 -9.85 7.55 16.15
CA VAL A 151 -9.58 8.30 17.40
C VAL A 151 -8.65 9.50 17.19
N LEU A 152 -8.02 9.66 16.02
CA LEU A 152 -7.16 10.82 15.72
C LEU A 152 -7.73 11.68 14.58
N HIS A 153 -8.91 12.26 14.79
CA HIS A 153 -9.12 13.64 14.33
C HIS A 153 -8.29 14.56 15.24
N SER A 154 -7.00 14.72 14.97
CA SER A 154 -6.25 15.82 15.57
C SER A 154 -4.96 16.15 14.84
N ARG A 155 -5.12 16.84 13.70
CA ARG A 155 -4.09 17.67 13.07
C ARG A 155 -2.86 16.90 12.53
N PRO A 156 -2.20 17.39 11.48
CA PRO A 156 -0.86 16.93 11.15
C PRO A 156 0.08 17.38 12.27
N LYS A 157 0.25 16.54 13.30
CA LYS A 157 1.30 16.69 14.31
C LYS A 157 2.44 15.76 13.95
N SER A 158 3.13 16.11 12.88
CA SER A 158 4.55 15.84 12.68
C SER A 158 4.94 16.58 11.42
N THR A 159 5.69 17.65 11.62
CA THR A 159 6.53 18.30 10.63
C THR A 159 7.65 17.32 10.26
N VAL A 160 7.30 16.21 9.60
CA VAL A 160 8.25 15.21 9.09
C VAL A 160 7.72 14.69 7.75
N GLY A 161 7.40 15.62 6.87
CA GLY A 161 7.51 15.40 5.44
C GLY A 161 8.61 16.33 4.97
N THR A 162 9.57 15.82 4.19
CA THR A 162 10.44 16.71 3.41
C THR A 162 9.52 17.67 2.66
N PRO A 163 9.64 19.00 2.80
CA PRO A 163 8.69 19.99 2.26
C PRO A 163 8.46 19.95 0.74
N ALA A 164 9.15 19.06 0.03
CA ALA A 164 9.13 18.92 -1.42
C ALA A 164 7.85 18.25 -1.99
N TYR A 165 7.05 17.57 -1.18
CA TYR A 165 5.88 16.81 -1.64
C TYR A 165 4.52 17.44 -1.26
N ILE A 166 4.53 18.64 -0.69
CA ILE A 166 3.29 19.29 -0.26
C ILE A 166 2.80 20.22 -1.36
N ALA A 167 1.66 19.86 -1.96
CA ALA A 167 0.98 20.71 -2.92
C ALA A 167 0.66 22.09 -2.30
N PRO A 168 0.90 23.21 -3.01
CA PRO A 168 0.85 24.57 -2.45
C PRO A 168 -0.51 24.93 -1.82
N GLU A 169 -1.61 24.33 -2.27
CA GLU A 169 -2.95 24.49 -1.70
C GLU A 169 -3.09 23.89 -0.29
N VAL A 170 -2.36 22.83 0.05
CA VAL A 170 -2.38 22.18 1.37
C VAL A 170 -1.68 23.06 2.42
N LEU A 171 -0.66 23.81 2.01
CA LEU A 171 -0.02 24.83 2.84
C LEU A 171 -0.95 26.03 3.11
N SER A 172 -1.95 26.24 2.25
CA SER A 172 -2.84 27.41 2.29
C SER A 172 -4.08 27.28 3.19
N ARG A 173 -4.29 26.13 3.86
CA ARG A 173 -5.44 25.83 4.75
C ARG A 173 -6.83 26.09 4.13
N ARG A 174 -6.96 26.06 2.81
CA ARG A 174 -8.28 26.07 2.15
C ARG A 174 -8.86 24.67 2.13
N GLU A 175 -10.18 24.58 2.30
CA GLU A 175 -10.89 23.29 2.30
C GLU A 175 -10.65 22.54 0.97
N TYR A 176 -10.19 21.30 1.09
CA TYR A 176 -9.85 20.44 -0.04
C TYR A 176 -11.10 19.65 -0.47
N ASP A 177 -11.65 19.99 -1.62
CA ASP A 177 -12.66 19.17 -2.31
C ASP A 177 -11.98 18.38 -3.44
N GLY A 178 -11.71 17.10 -3.19
CA GLY A 178 -11.08 16.18 -4.14
C GLY A 178 -11.91 15.84 -5.38
N LYS A 179 -13.04 16.52 -5.63
CA LYS A 179 -13.88 16.30 -6.82
C LYS A 179 -13.56 17.21 -8.02
N VAL A 180 -12.69 18.21 -7.88
CA VAL A 180 -12.50 19.21 -8.94
C VAL A 180 -11.07 19.24 -9.49
N ARG A 181 -10.89 18.55 -10.62
CA ARG A 181 -9.88 18.75 -11.70
C ARG A 181 -8.44 18.21 -11.53
N ASN A 182 -8.07 17.35 -12.48
CA ASN A 182 -6.88 17.40 -13.37
C ASN A 182 -5.51 17.88 -12.86
N SER A 183 -5.15 17.61 -11.62
CA SER A 183 -3.77 17.82 -11.16
C SER A 183 -3.08 16.49 -10.91
N LEU A 184 -2.31 16.05 -11.91
CA LEU A 184 -1.19 15.14 -11.71
C LEU A 184 -0.22 15.83 -10.75
N LEU A 185 -0.31 15.51 -9.45
CA LEU A 185 0.69 15.90 -8.47
C LEU A 185 1.21 14.64 -7.79
N ILE A 186 2.52 14.48 -7.97
CA ILE A 186 3.44 13.43 -7.52
C ILE A 186 3.70 13.59 -6.03
#